data_AF-A0A1V6K6T0-F1
#
_entry.id   AF-A0A1V6K6T0-F1
#
_cell.length_a   1.000
_cell.length_b   1.000
_cell.length_c   1.000
_cell.angle_alpha   90.00
_cell.angle_beta   90.00
_cell.angle_gamma   90.00
#
_symmetry.space_group_name_H-M   'P 1'
#
loop_
_entity.id
_entity.type
_entity.pdbx_description
1 polymer ?
#
loop_
_entity_poly.entity_id
_entity_poly.type
_entity_poly.pdbx_seq_one_letter_code
_entity_poly.pdbx_strand_id
1 'polypeptide(L)'
;MAETTNVPSENKTLNCSNCGAPIGYVEGESVLTCEHCGSTTMLAGFDQIVTIQSHSIMRPRLDENSAVKTARAWLSEGRLKPSGLGDAADLRSVSGRVLPYWIVKSFASTSWRGMNRKTRTVGSGQQKRTEEYWEPTSGRFSENYTWPVYARENEAEYWGLKFLEPGQKCLFPDWRKFIFSFGMGSKTSPNANLLEGRVPFSLDGITDSGLKIVNGQIVQARAEETARARIVQSHDAKAAGKATRITDCDTTVTVQGTELVYLPMWEIVYGYGGRDYRVLVNAASGAVVAAEYPVGRTAKIVNFDLLFGILGGLLAAAGFGTGHHGVGWAGVALVAVAVAYTIISLVSGKK
;
A
#
# COMPACT_ATOMS: atom_id res chain seq x y z
N MET A 1 -6.24 22.74 -21.09
CA MET A 1 -6.61 22.82 -19.66
C MET A 1 -8.11 22.58 -19.62
N ALA A 2 -8.52 21.34 -19.35
CA ALA A 2 -9.94 21.00 -19.28
C ALA A 2 -10.44 21.33 -17.87
N GLU A 3 -11.32 22.30 -17.80
CA GLU A 3 -11.99 22.79 -16.61
C GLU A 3 -12.93 21.69 -16.09
N THR A 4 -12.60 21.13 -14.93
CA THR A 4 -13.44 20.15 -14.25
C THR A 4 -14.57 20.93 -13.57
N THR A 5 -15.72 20.99 -14.23
CA THR A 5 -16.94 21.53 -13.64
C THR A 5 -17.38 20.61 -12.50
N ASN A 6 -17.13 21.07 -11.27
CA ASN A 6 -17.62 20.44 -10.06
C ASN A 6 -19.13 20.70 -9.97
N VAL A 7 -19.94 19.80 -10.53
CA VAL A 7 -21.40 19.85 -10.40
C VAL A 7 -21.74 19.55 -8.94
N PRO A 8 -22.50 20.40 -8.23
CA PRO A 8 -22.92 20.12 -6.87
C PRO A 8 -23.78 18.86 -6.86
N SER A 9 -23.37 17.84 -6.10
CA SER A 9 -24.13 16.61 -5.95
C SER A 9 -25.46 16.89 -5.25
N GLU A 10 -26.57 16.85 -5.99
CA GLU A 10 -27.90 16.99 -5.41
C GLU A 10 -28.24 15.76 -4.57
N ASN A 11 -28.56 15.95 -3.29
CA ASN A 11 -28.99 14.87 -2.41
C ASN A 11 -30.41 14.44 -2.78
N LYS A 12 -30.55 13.19 -3.22
CA LYS A 12 -31.83 12.57 -3.55
C LYS A 12 -32.17 11.51 -2.52
N THR A 13 -33.45 11.15 -2.45
CA THR A 13 -33.96 10.12 -1.55
C THR A 13 -34.73 9.08 -2.34
N LEU A 14 -34.48 7.80 -2.08
CA LEU A 14 -35.30 6.69 -2.55
C LEU A 14 -35.86 5.94 -1.34
N ASN A 15 -36.99 5.25 -1.52
CA ASN A 15 -37.51 4.36 -0.48
C ASN A 15 -36.91 2.97 -0.66
N CYS A 16 -36.45 2.37 0.43
CA CYS A 16 -35.93 1.01 0.46
C CYS A 16 -37.02 0.02 0.01
N SER A 17 -36.72 -0.82 -0.98
CA SER A 17 -37.66 -1.84 -1.47
C SER A 17 -37.94 -2.96 -0.47
N ASN A 18 -37.07 -3.13 0.54
CA ASN A 18 -37.20 -4.18 1.54
C ASN A 18 -37.95 -3.71 2.81
N CYS A 19 -37.65 -2.52 3.33
CA CYS A 19 -38.24 -2.03 4.60
C CYS A 19 -39.02 -0.71 4.50
N GLY A 20 -39.00 -0.03 3.34
CA GLY A 20 -39.69 1.25 3.13
C GLY A 20 -38.98 2.49 3.68
N ALA A 21 -37.88 2.35 4.42
CA ALA A 21 -37.15 3.49 4.97
C ALA A 21 -36.48 4.35 3.88
N PRO A 22 -36.34 5.67 4.07
CA PRO A 22 -35.67 6.54 3.11
C PRO A 22 -34.17 6.25 3.10
N ILE A 23 -33.60 6.11 1.91
CA ILE A 23 -32.17 5.97 1.65
C ILE A 23 -31.72 7.25 0.94
N GLY A 24 -30.80 7.98 1.56
CA GLY A 24 -30.14 9.13 0.92
C GLY A 24 -29.07 8.64 -0.07
N TYR A 25 -29.01 9.27 -1.24
CA TYR A 25 -27.96 9.04 -2.22
C TYR A 25 -27.61 10.32 -2.98
N VAL A 26 -26.42 10.32 -3.57
CA VAL A 26 -26.00 11.37 -4.50
C VAL A 26 -25.99 10.85 -5.93
N GLU A 27 -26.20 11.73 -6.91
CA GLU A 27 -26.09 11.35 -8.32
C GLU A 27 -24.74 10.69 -8.62
N GLY A 28 -24.78 9.58 -9.35
CA GLY A 28 -23.61 8.74 -9.65
C GLY A 28 -23.44 7.53 -8.72
N GLU A 29 -24.10 7.49 -7.56
CA GLU A 29 -24.15 6.27 -6.74
C GLU A 29 -25.01 5.20 -7.43
N SER A 30 -24.42 4.03 -7.61
CA SER A 30 -25.01 2.90 -8.34
C SER A 30 -25.25 1.69 -7.44
N VAL A 31 -24.72 1.67 -6.22
CA VAL A 31 -24.87 0.63 -5.21
C VAL A 31 -25.24 1.30 -3.89
N LEU A 32 -26.47 1.14 -3.45
CA LEU A 32 -27.04 1.82 -2.30
C LEU A 32 -27.33 0.82 -1.19
N THR A 33 -26.91 1.12 0.03
CA THR A 33 -27.16 0.27 1.19
C THR A 33 -28.09 0.96 2.17
N CYS A 34 -29.20 0.30 2.52
CA CYS A 34 -30.14 0.83 3.50
C CYS A 34 -29.52 0.80 4.90
N GLU A 35 -29.37 1.95 5.54
CA GLU A 35 -28.86 2.07 6.91
C GLU A 35 -29.81 1.50 7.98
N HIS A 36 -31.06 1.18 7.61
CA HIS A 36 -32.07 0.66 8.55
C HIS A 36 -32.18 -0.87 8.55
N CYS A 37 -32.13 -1.51 7.37
CA CYS A 37 -32.29 -2.96 7.25
C CYS A 37 -31.13 -3.67 6.54
N GLY A 38 -30.15 -2.93 6.02
CA GLY A 38 -28.95 -3.48 5.39
C GLY A 38 -29.13 -4.06 3.99
N SER A 39 -30.33 -3.98 3.40
CA SER A 39 -30.54 -4.38 2.01
C SER A 39 -29.74 -3.48 1.07
N THR A 40 -29.07 -4.09 0.08
CA THR A 40 -28.31 -3.37 -0.93
C THR A 40 -28.99 -3.45 -2.29
N THR A 41 -29.07 -2.31 -2.95
CA THR A 41 -29.85 -2.12 -4.17
C THR A 41 -28.99 -1.42 -5.21
N MET A 42 -28.95 -1.93 -6.44
CA MET A 42 -28.26 -1.26 -7.55
C MET A 42 -29.21 -0.41 -8.38
N LEU A 43 -28.74 0.78 -8.76
CA LEU A 43 -29.39 1.63 -9.77
C LEU A 43 -28.76 1.30 -11.13
N ALA A 44 -29.47 0.57 -11.98
CA ALA A 44 -29.04 0.19 -13.32
C ALA A 44 -29.68 1.13 -14.36
N GLY A 45 -29.08 2.29 -14.59
CA GLY A 45 -29.61 3.30 -15.52
C GLY A 45 -30.96 3.87 -15.07
N PHE A 46 -31.45 4.89 -15.81
CA PHE A 46 -32.68 5.64 -15.53
C PHE A 46 -33.93 4.74 -15.54
N ASP A 47 -34.16 3.93 -14.49
CA ASP A 47 -35.44 3.31 -14.07
C ASP A 47 -35.35 1.81 -13.68
N GLN A 48 -34.19 1.16 -13.75
CA GLN A 48 -34.08 -0.26 -13.33
C GLN A 48 -33.35 -0.41 -12.00
N ILE A 49 -34.08 -0.92 -11.01
CA ILE A 49 -33.53 -1.30 -9.72
C ILE A 49 -33.21 -2.79 -9.74
N VAL A 50 -31.92 -3.15 -9.62
CA VAL A 50 -31.47 -4.56 -9.54
C VAL A 50 -31.02 -4.85 -8.11
N THR A 51 -31.68 -5.78 -7.44
CA THR A 51 -31.26 -6.22 -6.10
C THR A 51 -30.02 -7.11 -6.20
N ILE A 52 -28.96 -6.78 -5.45
CA ILE A 52 -27.80 -7.68 -5.31
C ILE A 52 -28.24 -8.88 -4.47
N GLN A 53 -28.19 -10.07 -5.06
CA GLN A 53 -28.68 -11.29 -4.40
C GLN A 53 -27.85 -11.70 -3.17
N SER A 54 -26.58 -11.30 -3.10
CA SER A 54 -25.74 -11.50 -1.91
C SER A 54 -24.53 -10.55 -1.88
N HIS A 55 -24.39 -9.80 -0.80
CA HIS A 55 -23.20 -9.03 -0.44
C HIS A 55 -22.78 -9.41 0.98
N SER A 56 -21.50 -9.18 1.29
CA SER A 56 -20.90 -9.62 2.55
C SER A 56 -20.19 -8.48 3.26
N ILE A 57 -19.91 -8.67 4.54
CA ILE A 57 -19.15 -7.72 5.36
C ILE A 57 -18.06 -8.46 6.14
N MET A 58 -16.93 -7.80 6.33
CA MET A 58 -15.97 -8.18 7.36
C MET A 58 -16.47 -7.65 8.70
N ARG A 59 -16.96 -8.52 9.59
CA ARG A 59 -17.61 -8.09 10.84
C ARG A 59 -16.68 -7.16 11.65
N PRO A 60 -17.05 -5.89 11.88
CA PRO A 60 -16.25 -4.99 12.70
C PRO A 60 -16.19 -5.53 14.13
N ARG A 61 -14.99 -5.56 14.70
CA ARG A 61 -14.72 -5.98 16.09
C ARG A 61 -14.11 -4.86 16.93
N LEU A 62 -13.61 -3.81 16.28
CA LEU A 62 -12.99 -2.67 16.91
C LEU A 62 -13.90 -1.44 16.82
N ASP A 63 -14.27 -0.93 17.99
CA ASP A 63 -14.79 0.42 18.14
C ASP A 63 -13.66 1.47 18.01
N GLU A 64 -14.02 2.75 18.07
CA GLU A 64 -13.08 3.86 17.93
C GLU A 64 -11.91 3.76 18.93
N ASN A 65 -12.21 3.49 20.22
CA ASN A 65 -11.22 3.42 21.28
C ASN A 65 -10.24 2.25 21.08
N SER A 66 -10.75 1.09 20.67
CA SER A 66 -9.94 -0.10 20.41
C SER A 66 -9.07 0.08 19.17
N ALA A 67 -9.57 0.79 18.15
CA ALA A 67 -8.78 1.15 16.98
C ALA A 67 -7.64 2.11 17.33
N VAL A 68 -7.89 3.13 18.15
CA VAL A 68 -6.85 4.04 18.67
C VAL A 68 -5.80 3.28 19.47
N LYS A 69 -6.23 2.38 20.37
CA LYS A 69 -5.31 1.52 21.14
C LYS A 69 -4.44 0.66 20.23
N THR A 70 -5.03 0.07 19.20
CA THR A 70 -4.31 -0.74 18.21
C THR A 70 -3.29 0.08 17.44
N ALA A 71 -3.65 1.29 17.01
CA ALA A 71 -2.73 2.20 16.34
C ALA A 71 -1.58 2.63 17.27
N ARG A 72 -1.86 2.99 18.53
CA ARG A 72 -0.80 3.34 19.51
C ARG A 72 0.14 2.17 19.79
N ALA A 73 -0.39 0.97 19.96
CA ALA A 73 0.42 -0.24 20.12
C ALA A 73 1.34 -0.44 18.92
N TRP A 74 0.80 -0.36 17.70
CA TRP A 74 1.61 -0.44 16.49
C TRP A 74 2.66 0.66 16.43
N LEU A 75 2.34 1.91 16.79
CA LEU A 75 3.30 3.02 16.81
C LEU A 75 4.44 2.83 17.82
N SER A 76 4.19 2.13 18.92
CA SER A 76 5.20 1.77 19.92
C SER A 76 6.12 0.63 19.48
N GLU A 77 5.79 -0.08 18.41
CA GLU A 77 6.55 -1.24 17.92
C GLU A 77 7.43 -0.94 16.70
N GLY A 78 8.63 -1.54 16.69
CA GLY A 78 9.52 -1.57 15.54
C GLY A 78 10.75 -0.68 15.66
N ARG A 79 11.85 -1.10 15.02
CA ARG A 79 13.19 -0.51 15.20
C ARG A 79 13.38 0.87 14.54
N LEU A 80 12.53 1.22 13.57
CA LEU A 80 12.65 2.47 12.83
C LEU A 80 11.91 3.64 13.50
N LYS A 81 10.95 3.37 14.39
CA LYS A 81 10.12 4.40 15.03
C LYS A 81 10.86 5.03 16.22
N PRO A 82 10.59 6.32 16.54
CA PRO A 82 11.03 6.93 17.80
C PRO A 82 10.57 6.11 19.01
N SER A 83 11.42 6.02 20.02
CA SER A 83 11.03 5.47 21.32
C SER A 83 9.88 6.29 21.91
N GLY A 84 8.84 5.62 22.41
CA GLY A 84 7.67 6.28 22.99
C GLY A 84 6.75 6.97 21.98
N LEU A 85 6.89 6.69 20.67
CA LEU A 85 6.03 7.31 19.64
C LEU A 85 4.53 7.11 19.93
N GLY A 86 4.12 5.90 20.36
CA GLY A 86 2.71 5.63 20.64
C GLY A 86 2.12 6.47 21.79
N ASP A 87 2.93 6.84 22.77
CA ASP A 87 2.50 7.69 23.90
C ASP A 87 2.54 9.18 23.52
N ALA A 88 3.62 9.59 22.84
CA ALA A 88 3.85 10.97 22.41
C ALA A 88 3.01 11.40 21.20
N ALA A 89 2.37 10.46 20.51
CA ALA A 89 1.46 10.75 19.40
C ALA A 89 0.23 11.53 19.89
N ASP A 90 0.06 12.73 19.35
CA ASP A 90 -1.07 13.61 19.62
C ASP A 90 -2.22 13.26 18.67
N LEU A 91 -3.31 12.69 19.18
CA LEU A 91 -4.43 12.23 18.35
C LEU A 91 -5.18 13.43 17.77
N ARG A 92 -5.22 13.55 16.44
CA ARG A 92 -5.87 14.66 15.72
C ARG A 92 -7.29 14.35 15.32
N SER A 93 -7.50 13.20 14.69
CA SER A 93 -8.83 12.76 14.28
C SER A 93 -8.90 11.25 14.16
N VAL A 94 -10.10 10.73 14.34
CA VAL A 94 -10.44 9.33 14.12
C VAL A 94 -11.69 9.29 13.25
N SER A 95 -11.68 8.51 12.19
CA SER A 95 -12.79 8.43 11.23
C SER A 95 -13.01 7.00 10.80
N GLY A 96 -14.18 6.48 11.15
CA GLY A 96 -14.58 5.11 10.92
C GLY A 96 -15.55 4.98 9.74
N ARG A 97 -15.23 4.09 8.79
CA ARG A 97 -16.04 3.88 7.59
C ARG A 97 -16.17 2.42 7.24
N VAL A 98 -17.30 2.04 6.66
CA VAL A 98 -17.52 0.73 6.05
C VAL A 98 -17.54 0.93 4.55
N LEU A 99 -16.46 0.47 3.90
CA LEU A 99 -16.15 0.79 2.52
C LEU A 99 -16.55 -0.36 1.58
N PRO A 100 -17.29 -0.09 0.50
CA PRO A 100 -17.68 -1.12 -0.46
C PRO A 100 -16.52 -1.44 -1.40
N TYR A 101 -16.17 -2.72 -1.49
CA TYR A 101 -15.16 -3.22 -2.42
C TYR A 101 -15.72 -4.39 -3.23
N TRP A 102 -15.48 -4.36 -4.54
CA TRP A 102 -15.59 -5.55 -5.37
C TRP A 102 -14.31 -6.36 -5.25
N ILE A 103 -14.41 -7.56 -4.67
CA ILE A 103 -13.29 -8.49 -4.58
C ILE A 103 -13.37 -9.43 -5.78
N VAL A 104 -12.48 -9.20 -6.76
CA VAL A 104 -12.43 -9.96 -8.01
C VAL A 104 -11.45 -11.11 -7.87
N LYS A 105 -11.99 -12.34 -7.80
CA LYS A 105 -11.18 -13.56 -7.79
C LYS A 105 -10.72 -13.84 -9.21
N SER A 106 -9.41 -13.91 -9.42
CA SER A 106 -8.84 -14.10 -10.75
C SER A 106 -7.67 -15.07 -10.73
N PHE A 107 -7.53 -15.86 -11.78
CA PHE A 107 -6.29 -16.57 -12.11
C PHE A 107 -5.61 -15.85 -13.27
N ALA A 108 -4.35 -15.50 -13.11
CA ALA A 108 -3.57 -14.85 -14.16
C ALA A 108 -2.37 -15.70 -14.54
N SER A 109 -2.13 -15.84 -15.83
CA SER A 109 -1.00 -16.57 -16.41
C SER A 109 -0.28 -15.68 -17.41
N THR A 110 1.03 -15.55 -17.25
CA THR A 110 1.88 -14.72 -18.09
C THR A 110 2.97 -15.53 -18.74
N SER A 111 3.18 -15.27 -20.02
CA SER A 111 4.38 -15.68 -20.74
C SER A 111 5.14 -14.45 -21.21
N TRP A 112 6.46 -14.46 -21.06
CA TRP A 112 7.29 -13.31 -21.40
C TRP A 112 8.57 -13.76 -22.11
N ARG A 113 9.10 -12.89 -22.96
CA ARG A 113 10.38 -13.03 -23.66
C ARG A 113 11.16 -11.73 -23.55
N GLY A 114 12.47 -11.84 -23.46
CA GLY A 114 13.36 -10.71 -23.34
C GLY A 114 14.80 -11.06 -23.63
N MET A 115 15.69 -10.11 -23.32
CA MET A 115 17.13 -10.25 -23.48
C MET A 115 17.84 -9.76 -22.23
N ASN A 116 18.88 -10.49 -21.83
CA ASN A 116 19.80 -10.10 -20.77
C ASN A 116 21.09 -9.57 -21.37
N ARG A 117 21.54 -8.42 -20.87
CA ARG A 117 22.86 -7.87 -21.20
C ARG A 117 23.90 -8.61 -20.37
N LYS A 118 24.81 -9.31 -21.04
CA LYS A 118 25.96 -9.96 -20.43
C LYS A 118 27.26 -9.39 -20.98
N THR A 119 28.32 -9.52 -20.19
CA THR A 119 29.67 -9.15 -20.59
C THR A 119 30.54 -10.38 -20.59
N ARG A 120 31.45 -10.47 -21.56
CA ARG A 120 32.52 -11.49 -21.58
C ARG A 120 33.85 -10.81 -21.83
N THR A 121 34.91 -11.34 -21.22
CA THR A 121 36.27 -10.88 -21.51
C THR A 121 36.81 -11.71 -22.68
N VAL A 122 37.25 -11.04 -23.74
CA VAL A 122 37.88 -11.69 -24.90
C VAL A 122 39.30 -11.16 -25.08
N GLY A 123 40.15 -11.94 -25.75
CA GLY A 123 41.56 -11.62 -25.97
C GLY A 123 42.52 -12.24 -24.94
N SER A 124 43.82 -12.11 -25.20
CA SER A 124 44.90 -12.65 -24.34
C SER A 124 46.01 -11.62 -24.15
N GLY A 125 46.72 -11.70 -23.01
CA GLY A 125 47.77 -10.74 -22.65
C GLY A 125 47.25 -9.31 -22.48
N GLN A 126 47.93 -8.34 -23.10
CA GLN A 126 47.55 -6.92 -23.06
C GLN A 126 46.35 -6.56 -23.94
N GLN A 127 45.88 -7.46 -24.80
CA GLN A 127 44.76 -7.22 -25.72
C GLN A 127 43.40 -7.70 -25.16
N LYS A 128 43.26 -7.76 -23.84
CA LYS A 128 41.99 -8.11 -23.20
C LYS A 128 41.00 -6.96 -23.35
N ARG A 129 39.81 -7.25 -23.87
CA ARG A 129 38.69 -6.30 -23.93
C ARG A 129 37.40 -6.95 -23.45
N THR A 130 36.55 -6.15 -22.84
CA THR A 130 35.20 -6.56 -22.44
C THR A 130 34.26 -6.34 -23.62
N GLU A 131 33.62 -7.41 -24.08
CA GLU A 131 32.58 -7.34 -25.10
C GLU A 131 31.22 -7.59 -24.45
N GLU A 132 30.24 -6.81 -24.86
CA GLU A 132 28.86 -7.00 -24.46
C GLU A 132 28.12 -7.86 -25.49
N TYR A 133 27.27 -8.75 -25.00
CA TYR A 133 26.39 -9.53 -25.84
C TYR A 133 25.01 -9.66 -25.18
N TRP A 134 24.01 -9.91 -26.02
CA TRP A 134 22.64 -10.11 -25.59
C TRP A 134 22.30 -11.59 -25.63
N GLU A 135 21.82 -12.12 -24.52
CA GLU A 135 21.36 -13.50 -24.42
C GLU A 135 19.83 -13.52 -24.33
N PRO A 136 19.12 -14.26 -25.21
CA PRO A 136 17.68 -14.37 -25.13
C PRO A 136 17.29 -15.11 -23.85
N THR A 137 16.23 -14.64 -23.20
CA THR A 137 15.65 -15.26 -22.02
C THR A 137 14.13 -15.23 -22.12
N SER A 138 13.47 -16.20 -21.52
CA SER A 138 12.03 -16.30 -21.50
C SER A 138 11.58 -17.00 -20.24
N GLY A 139 10.29 -16.87 -19.93
CA GLY A 139 9.71 -17.57 -18.81
C GLY A 139 8.20 -17.50 -18.81
N ARG A 140 7.62 -18.25 -17.89
CA ARG A 140 6.19 -18.22 -17.57
C ARG A 140 6.01 -18.14 -16.07
N PHE A 141 4.94 -17.51 -15.64
CA PHE A 141 4.51 -17.52 -14.25
C PHE A 141 3.00 -17.31 -14.17
N SER A 142 2.40 -17.80 -13.10
CA SER A 142 0.97 -17.64 -12.85
C SER A 142 0.72 -17.39 -11.38
N GLU A 143 -0.42 -16.76 -11.08
CA GLU A 143 -0.80 -16.40 -9.72
C GLU A 143 -2.33 -16.31 -9.60
N ASN A 144 -2.85 -16.69 -8.43
CA ASN A 144 -4.25 -16.45 -8.06
C ASN A 144 -4.34 -15.12 -7.30
N TYR A 145 -5.36 -14.34 -7.59
CA TYR A 145 -5.63 -13.05 -6.95
C TYR A 145 -7.02 -13.00 -6.34
N THR A 146 -7.11 -12.27 -5.24
CA THR A 146 -8.34 -11.64 -4.75
C THR A 146 -8.13 -10.15 -4.83
N TRP A 147 -8.37 -9.57 -6.02
CA TRP A 147 -8.04 -8.16 -6.27
C TRP A 147 -9.15 -7.26 -5.73
N PRO A 148 -8.87 -6.35 -4.78
CA PRO A 148 -9.85 -5.39 -4.32
C PRO A 148 -9.98 -4.24 -5.32
N VAL A 149 -11.19 -3.95 -5.75
CA VAL A 149 -11.53 -2.74 -6.49
C VAL A 149 -12.49 -1.92 -5.64
N TYR A 150 -12.08 -0.72 -5.26
CA TYR A 150 -12.95 0.18 -4.49
C TYR A 150 -14.17 0.50 -5.33
N ALA A 151 -15.37 0.34 -4.77
CA ALA A 151 -16.60 0.45 -5.54
C ALA A 151 -17.00 1.91 -5.82
N ARG A 152 -16.08 2.87 -5.85
CA ARG A 152 -16.33 4.28 -6.19
C ARG A 152 -15.27 4.81 -7.14
N GLU A 153 -15.62 5.83 -7.93
CA GLU A 153 -14.75 6.36 -8.99
C GLU A 153 -13.48 7.01 -8.44
N ASN A 154 -13.59 7.72 -7.31
CA ASN A 154 -12.45 8.38 -6.69
C ASN A 154 -11.73 7.45 -5.69
N GLU A 155 -10.73 6.72 -6.15
CA GLU A 155 -9.84 5.90 -5.30
C GLU A 155 -9.07 6.72 -4.23
N ALA A 156 -9.00 8.05 -4.38
CA ALA A 156 -8.35 8.96 -3.44
C ALA A 156 -9.36 9.69 -2.52
N GLU A 157 -10.63 9.31 -2.53
CA GLU A 157 -11.67 9.88 -1.65
C GLU A 157 -11.28 9.75 -0.17
N TYR A 158 -10.70 8.60 0.20
CA TYR A 158 -10.11 8.38 1.51
C TYR A 158 -8.64 8.02 1.40
N TRP A 159 -7.86 8.40 2.41
CA TRP A 159 -6.45 8.06 2.42
C TRP A 159 -6.28 6.55 2.63
N GLY A 160 -5.43 5.95 1.81
CA GLY A 160 -4.93 4.61 1.99
C GLY A 160 -5.69 3.47 1.32
N LEU A 161 -6.78 3.77 0.61
CA LEU A 161 -7.60 2.75 -0.07
C LEU A 161 -6.82 1.95 -1.13
N LYS A 162 -6.04 2.66 -1.96
CA LYS A 162 -5.21 2.03 -3.00
C LYS A 162 -4.14 1.10 -2.44
N PHE A 163 -3.78 1.23 -1.17
CA PHE A 163 -2.74 0.41 -0.54
C PHE A 163 -3.22 -1.01 -0.20
N LEU A 164 -4.51 -1.31 -0.41
CA LEU A 164 -5.03 -2.67 -0.31
C LEU A 164 -4.73 -3.50 -1.57
N GLU A 165 -4.48 -2.87 -2.72
CA GLU A 165 -4.13 -3.58 -3.94
C GLU A 165 -2.77 -4.27 -3.78
N PRO A 166 -2.60 -5.54 -4.21
CA PRO A 166 -1.35 -6.27 -4.03
C PRO A 166 -0.13 -5.59 -4.66
N GLY A 167 0.97 -5.51 -3.92
CA GLY A 167 2.25 -4.95 -4.39
C GLY A 167 2.39 -3.42 -4.28
N GLN A 168 1.35 -2.71 -3.87
CA GLN A 168 1.41 -1.28 -3.60
C GLN A 168 2.20 -1.00 -2.32
N LYS A 169 2.96 0.10 -2.27
CA LYS A 169 3.59 0.54 -1.01
C LYS A 169 2.49 0.91 -0.02
N CYS A 170 2.55 0.38 1.20
CA CYS A 170 1.55 0.63 2.23
C CYS A 170 2.14 1.21 3.53
N LEU A 171 3.44 1.04 3.76
CA LEU A 171 4.15 1.67 4.88
C LEU A 171 5.12 2.74 4.38
N PHE A 172 5.01 3.94 4.95
CA PHE A 172 5.69 5.14 4.52
C PHE A 172 6.53 5.74 5.67
N PRO A 173 7.80 5.32 5.82
CA PRO A 173 8.71 5.94 6.77
C PRO A 173 9.09 7.36 6.33
N ASP A 174 8.85 8.35 7.20
CA ASP A 174 9.29 9.74 7.02
C ASP A 174 10.69 9.95 7.63
N TRP A 175 11.70 9.93 6.77
CA TRP A 175 13.10 10.17 7.12
C TRP A 175 13.41 11.66 7.36
N ARG A 176 12.46 12.58 7.16
CA ARG A 176 12.66 14.04 7.14
C ARG A 176 13.76 14.43 6.15
N LYS A 177 14.65 15.37 6.53
CA LYS A 177 15.77 15.86 5.70
C LYS A 177 16.95 14.89 5.60
N PHE A 178 16.81 13.65 6.07
CA PHE A 178 17.91 12.68 6.02
C PHE A 178 18.05 12.10 4.61
N ILE A 179 19.16 12.41 3.94
CA ILE A 179 19.40 12.13 2.52
C ILE A 179 19.73 10.66 2.21
N PHE A 180 20.07 9.84 3.20
CA PHE A 180 20.43 8.43 3.01
C PHE A 180 19.24 7.49 3.28
N SER A 181 18.04 7.86 2.80
CA SER A 181 16.79 7.14 3.11
C SER A 181 16.49 5.93 2.22
N PHE A 182 17.22 5.74 1.12
CA PHE A 182 17.18 4.62 0.13
C PHE A 182 16.00 3.63 0.17
N GLY A 183 14.75 4.11 0.26
CA GLY A 183 13.55 3.26 0.33
C GLY A 183 13.43 2.36 1.58
N MET A 184 14.33 2.49 2.57
CA MET A 184 14.38 1.61 3.74
C MET A 184 13.15 1.79 4.64
N GLY A 185 12.59 0.68 5.09
CA GLY A 185 11.45 0.63 6.01
C GLY A 185 10.08 0.69 5.35
N SER A 186 10.02 0.88 4.02
CA SER A 186 8.78 0.71 3.28
C SER A 186 8.44 -0.77 3.12
N LYS A 187 7.14 -1.09 3.16
CA LYS A 187 6.60 -2.43 2.88
C LYS A 187 5.53 -2.33 1.81
N THR A 188 5.38 -3.40 1.05
CA THR A 188 4.32 -3.56 0.07
C THR A 188 3.17 -4.36 0.65
N SER A 189 1.96 -4.08 0.20
CA SER A 189 0.77 -4.84 0.49
C SER A 189 0.89 -6.26 -0.06
N PRO A 190 0.49 -7.28 0.73
CA PRO A 190 0.46 -8.65 0.27
C PRO A 190 -0.72 -8.90 -0.68
N ASN A 191 -0.65 -9.97 -1.46
CA ASN A 191 -1.80 -10.56 -2.12
C ASN A 191 -2.64 -11.36 -1.10
N ALA A 192 -3.29 -10.65 -0.19
CA ALA A 192 -4.08 -11.24 0.89
C ALA A 192 -5.47 -11.68 0.42
N ASN A 193 -5.97 -12.79 0.98
CA ASN A 193 -7.33 -13.26 0.73
C ASN A 193 -8.35 -12.38 1.46
N LEU A 194 -8.85 -11.34 0.78
CA LEU A 194 -9.83 -10.40 1.34
C LEU A 194 -11.26 -10.98 1.46
N LEU A 195 -11.46 -12.24 1.09
CA LEU A 195 -12.72 -12.96 1.28
C LEU A 195 -12.73 -13.79 2.56
N GLU A 196 -11.58 -13.99 3.20
CA GLU A 196 -11.47 -14.81 4.39
C GLU A 196 -12.13 -14.13 5.60
N GLY A 197 -13.01 -14.84 6.31
CA GLY A 197 -13.68 -14.32 7.50
C GLY A 197 -14.87 -13.39 7.23
N ARG A 198 -15.27 -13.22 5.97
CA ARG A 198 -16.49 -12.48 5.62
C ARG A 198 -17.74 -13.24 6.08
N VAL A 199 -18.77 -12.48 6.46
CA VAL A 199 -20.09 -13.00 6.82
C VAL A 199 -21.14 -12.34 5.91
N PRO A 200 -22.35 -12.92 5.76
CA PRO A 200 -23.46 -12.23 5.11
C PRO A 200 -23.63 -10.82 5.71
N PHE A 201 -23.92 -9.85 4.86
CA PHE A 201 -24.03 -8.47 5.31
C PHE A 201 -25.09 -8.33 6.41
N SER A 202 -24.70 -7.66 7.50
CA SER A 202 -25.57 -7.28 8.60
C SER A 202 -25.12 -5.92 9.11
N LEU A 203 -26.05 -5.14 9.64
CA LEU A 203 -25.78 -3.86 10.29
C LEU A 203 -25.19 -4.04 11.71
N ASP A 204 -25.21 -5.28 12.23
CA ASP A 204 -24.78 -5.59 13.59
C ASP A 204 -23.36 -5.08 13.87
N GLY A 205 -23.21 -4.25 14.89
CA GLY A 205 -21.94 -3.69 15.32
C GLY A 205 -21.36 -2.60 14.42
N ILE A 206 -22.04 -2.19 13.33
CA ILE A 206 -21.59 -1.06 12.50
C ILE A 206 -21.90 0.25 13.20
N THR A 207 -23.20 0.51 13.43
CA THR A 207 -23.69 1.78 13.98
C THR A 207 -23.20 1.99 15.42
N ASP A 208 -23.22 0.95 16.24
CA ASP A 208 -22.75 1.00 17.63
C ASP A 208 -21.24 1.29 17.74
N SER A 209 -20.47 0.92 16.71
CA SER A 209 -19.03 1.21 16.66
C SER A 209 -18.71 2.64 16.18
N GLY A 210 -19.71 3.42 15.75
CA GLY A 210 -19.51 4.74 15.15
C GLY A 210 -19.01 4.70 13.70
N LEU A 211 -19.08 3.54 13.03
CA LEU A 211 -18.68 3.39 11.63
C LEU A 211 -19.79 3.89 10.70
N LYS A 212 -19.41 4.62 9.64
CA LYS A 212 -20.36 5.10 8.62
C LYS A 212 -20.29 4.27 7.36
N ILE A 213 -21.44 3.80 6.87
CA ILE A 213 -21.51 3.04 5.62
C ILE A 213 -21.32 3.99 4.44
N VAL A 214 -20.56 3.55 3.45
CA VAL A 214 -20.35 4.29 2.20
C VAL A 214 -21.02 3.53 1.06
N ASN A 215 -21.78 4.25 0.22
CA ASN A 215 -22.41 3.70 -0.97
C ASN A 215 -21.39 3.52 -2.11
N GLY A 216 -21.66 2.60 -3.03
CA GLY A 216 -20.85 2.39 -4.23
C GLY A 216 -21.37 3.15 -5.46
N GLN A 217 -20.48 3.48 -6.38
CA GLN A 217 -20.72 4.08 -7.69
C GLN A 217 -20.34 3.14 -8.84
N ILE A 218 -19.41 2.21 -8.60
CA ILE A 218 -18.91 1.28 -9.61
C ILE A 218 -19.70 -0.03 -9.57
N VAL A 219 -20.15 -0.48 -10.73
CA VAL A 219 -20.82 -1.78 -10.93
C VAL A 219 -19.82 -2.93 -11.11
N GLN A 220 -20.28 -4.17 -10.89
CA GLN A 220 -19.45 -5.38 -10.98
C GLN A 220 -18.65 -5.48 -12.29
N ALA A 221 -19.27 -5.28 -13.45
CA ALA A 221 -18.60 -5.42 -14.75
C ALA A 221 -17.40 -4.47 -14.90
N ARG A 222 -17.55 -3.23 -14.43
CA ARG A 222 -16.48 -2.23 -14.43
C ARG A 222 -15.37 -2.59 -13.45
N ALA A 223 -15.73 -3.13 -12.29
CA ALA A 223 -14.73 -3.61 -11.34
C ALA A 223 -13.91 -4.78 -11.89
N GLU A 224 -14.53 -5.72 -12.61
CA GLU A 224 -13.83 -6.82 -13.28
C GLU A 224 -12.86 -6.32 -14.36
N GLU A 225 -13.27 -5.32 -15.15
CA GLU A 225 -12.41 -4.67 -16.13
C GLU A 225 -11.20 -3.99 -15.46
N THR A 226 -11.43 -3.21 -14.40
CA THR A 226 -10.36 -2.56 -13.63
C THR A 226 -9.40 -3.58 -13.03
N ALA A 227 -9.91 -4.64 -12.40
CA ALA A 227 -9.08 -5.69 -11.82
C ALA A 227 -8.21 -6.38 -12.88
N ARG A 228 -8.76 -6.69 -14.07
CA ARG A 228 -7.99 -7.26 -15.19
C ARG A 228 -6.86 -6.33 -15.61
N ALA A 229 -7.14 -5.04 -15.81
CA ALA A 229 -6.14 -4.06 -16.21
C ALA A 229 -5.02 -3.91 -15.16
N ARG A 230 -5.37 -3.85 -13.87
CA ARG A 230 -4.40 -3.75 -12.77
C ARG A 230 -3.55 -5.01 -12.61
N ILE A 231 -4.14 -6.20 -12.76
CA ILE A 231 -3.41 -7.47 -12.74
C ILE A 231 -2.41 -7.54 -13.90
N VAL A 232 -2.82 -7.15 -15.11
CA VAL A 232 -1.91 -7.09 -16.27
C VAL A 232 -0.74 -6.14 -15.98
N GLN A 233 -1.02 -4.92 -15.50
CA GLN A 233 0.01 -3.95 -15.12
C GLN A 233 0.99 -4.52 -14.06
N SER A 234 0.47 -5.24 -13.06
CA SER A 234 1.27 -5.89 -12.03
C SER A 234 2.17 -7.00 -12.62
N HIS A 235 1.64 -7.79 -13.54
CA HIS A 235 2.39 -8.85 -14.23
C HIS A 235 3.47 -8.28 -15.16
N ASP A 236 3.19 -7.18 -15.86
CA ASP A 236 4.17 -6.49 -16.69
C ASP A 236 5.33 -5.92 -15.85
N ALA A 237 5.01 -5.32 -14.70
CA ALA A 237 6.03 -4.84 -13.77
C ALA A 237 6.88 -6.00 -13.20
N LYS A 238 6.26 -7.14 -12.87
CA LYS A 238 6.97 -8.36 -12.46
C LYS A 238 7.85 -8.92 -13.58
N ALA A 239 7.39 -8.90 -14.83
CA ALA A 239 8.15 -9.36 -15.99
C ALA A 239 9.35 -8.44 -16.29
N ALA A 240 9.15 -7.11 -16.20
CA ALA A 240 10.21 -6.12 -16.39
C ALA A 240 11.40 -6.32 -15.42
N GLY A 241 11.16 -6.88 -14.24
CA GLY A 241 12.22 -7.25 -13.29
C GLY A 241 13.00 -8.53 -13.63
N LYS A 242 12.59 -9.31 -14.64
CA LYS A 242 13.18 -10.62 -14.99
C LYS A 242 14.20 -10.58 -16.12
N ALA A 243 14.25 -9.50 -16.89
CA ALA A 243 15.24 -9.33 -17.95
C ALA A 243 15.70 -7.89 -18.08
N THR A 244 16.90 -7.67 -18.65
CA THR A 244 17.38 -6.30 -18.94
C THR A 244 16.45 -5.56 -19.90
N ARG A 245 15.90 -6.27 -20.89
CA ARG A 245 14.92 -5.73 -21.84
C ARG A 245 13.86 -6.78 -22.12
N ILE A 246 12.59 -6.43 -21.91
CA ILE A 246 11.45 -7.24 -22.33
C ILE A 246 11.11 -6.93 -23.79
N THR A 247 10.91 -7.97 -24.60
CA THR A 247 10.52 -7.84 -26.01
C THR A 247 9.06 -8.18 -26.22
N ASP A 248 8.50 -9.05 -25.37
CA ASP A 248 7.14 -9.55 -25.49
C ASP A 248 6.66 -10.00 -24.10
N CYS A 249 5.43 -9.64 -23.72
CA CYS A 249 4.79 -10.02 -22.47
C CYS A 249 3.30 -10.17 -22.75
N ASP A 250 2.79 -11.39 -22.60
CA ASP A 250 1.38 -11.71 -22.80
C ASP A 250 0.81 -12.25 -21.49
N THR A 251 -0.23 -11.59 -20.98
CA THR A 251 -0.90 -11.93 -19.73
C THR A 251 -2.36 -12.22 -19.99
N THR A 252 -2.76 -13.47 -19.74
CA THR A 252 -4.17 -13.87 -19.75
C THR A 252 -4.72 -13.84 -18.32
N VAL A 253 -5.84 -13.14 -18.13
CA VAL A 253 -6.55 -13.07 -16.84
C VAL A 253 -7.90 -13.75 -16.98
N THR A 254 -8.22 -14.69 -16.08
CA THR A 254 -9.50 -15.38 -15.99
C THR A 254 -10.17 -15.03 -14.68
N VAL A 255 -11.28 -14.29 -14.73
CA VAL A 255 -12.11 -14.01 -13.56
C VAL A 255 -12.89 -15.28 -13.20
N GLN A 256 -12.77 -15.70 -11.94
CA GLN A 256 -13.39 -16.90 -11.39
C GLN A 256 -14.64 -16.58 -10.57
N GLY A 257 -14.81 -15.32 -10.16
CA GLY A 257 -15.96 -14.84 -9.41
C GLY A 257 -15.71 -13.45 -8.83
N THR A 258 -16.78 -12.72 -8.57
CA THR A 258 -16.71 -11.35 -8.06
C THR A 258 -17.75 -11.20 -6.96
N GLU A 259 -17.33 -10.66 -5.82
CA GLU A 259 -18.21 -10.48 -4.66
C GLU A 259 -18.11 -9.04 -4.15
N LEU A 260 -19.25 -8.46 -3.79
CA LEU A 260 -19.29 -7.18 -3.08
C LEU A 260 -19.04 -7.44 -1.59
N VAL A 261 -17.95 -6.88 -1.07
CA VAL A 261 -17.52 -7.01 0.32
C VAL A 261 -17.35 -5.63 0.94
N TYR A 262 -17.99 -5.44 2.09
CA TYR A 262 -17.86 -4.24 2.90
C TYR A 262 -16.71 -4.40 3.89
N LEU A 263 -15.71 -3.53 3.79
CA LEU A 263 -14.51 -3.52 4.62
C LEU A 263 -14.59 -2.37 5.63
N PRO A 264 -14.67 -2.65 6.95
CA PRO A 264 -14.68 -1.61 7.96
C PRO A 264 -13.24 -1.15 8.26
N MET A 265 -13.01 0.14 8.17
CA MET A 265 -11.70 0.75 8.28
C MET A 265 -11.74 1.98 9.19
N TRP A 266 -10.72 2.12 10.03
CA TRP A 266 -10.47 3.29 10.84
C TRP A 266 -9.27 4.06 10.28
N GLU A 267 -9.51 5.29 9.86
CA GLU A 267 -8.45 6.25 9.56
C GLU A 267 -8.15 7.06 10.82
N ILE A 268 -6.90 7.04 11.26
CA ILE A 268 -6.44 7.72 12.46
C ILE A 268 -5.34 8.70 12.05
N VAL A 269 -5.57 9.99 12.30
CA VAL A 269 -4.58 11.05 12.09
C VAL A 269 -3.95 11.40 13.42
N TYR A 270 -2.63 11.45 13.48
CA TYR A 270 -1.88 11.82 14.68
C TYR A 270 -0.76 12.80 14.35
N GLY A 271 -0.51 13.73 15.26
CA GLY A 271 0.58 14.68 15.20
C GLY A 271 1.82 14.15 15.92
N TYR A 272 2.99 14.34 15.32
CA TYR A 272 4.27 14.12 16.00
C TYR A 272 5.36 15.05 15.46
N GLY A 273 6.01 15.80 16.35
CA GLY A 273 7.12 16.68 16.01
C GLY A 273 6.79 17.70 14.91
N GLY A 274 5.59 18.29 14.97
CA GLY A 274 5.11 19.34 14.08
C GLY A 274 4.58 18.88 12.72
N ARG A 275 4.30 17.59 12.53
CA ARG A 275 3.71 17.02 11.31
C ARG A 275 2.59 16.06 11.66
N ASP A 276 1.63 15.94 10.75
CA ASP A 276 0.57 14.95 10.84
C ASP A 276 0.94 13.71 10.03
N TYR A 277 0.55 12.57 10.57
CA TYR A 277 0.76 11.24 10.03
C TYR A 277 -0.55 10.46 10.11
N ARG A 278 -0.69 9.43 9.28
CA ARG A 278 -1.93 8.65 9.16
C ARG A 278 -1.69 7.17 9.39
N VAL A 279 -2.65 6.51 10.03
CA VAL A 279 -2.71 5.06 10.20
C VAL A 279 -4.09 4.59 9.74
N LEU A 280 -4.11 3.57 8.89
CA LEU A 280 -5.33 2.91 8.45
C LEU A 280 -5.39 1.52 9.08
N VAL A 281 -6.40 1.30 9.91
CA VAL A 281 -6.62 0.05 10.67
C VAL A 281 -7.85 -0.65 10.14
N ASN A 282 -7.75 -1.94 9.83
CA ASN A 282 -8.91 -2.77 9.53
C ASN A 282 -9.67 -3.07 10.83
N ALA A 283 -10.93 -2.68 10.93
CA ALA A 283 -11.71 -2.81 12.15
C ALA A 283 -12.17 -4.24 12.45
N ALA A 284 -12.08 -5.16 11.48
CA ALA A 284 -12.43 -6.57 11.67
C ALA A 284 -11.25 -7.40 12.18
N SER A 285 -10.05 -7.15 11.63
CA SER A 285 -8.83 -7.90 11.98
C SER A 285 -7.91 -7.20 12.98
N GLY A 286 -8.02 -5.88 13.14
CA GLY A 286 -7.06 -5.05 13.87
C GLY A 286 -5.72 -4.86 13.17
N ALA A 287 -5.57 -5.32 11.93
CA ALA A 287 -4.35 -5.13 11.18
C ALA A 287 -4.18 -3.67 10.75
N VAL A 288 -2.97 -3.11 10.94
CA VAL A 288 -2.56 -1.85 10.29
C VAL A 288 -2.26 -2.15 8.83
N VAL A 289 -3.17 -1.76 7.94
CA VAL A 289 -3.06 -2.04 6.51
C VAL A 289 -2.17 -1.04 5.79
N ALA A 290 -2.13 0.21 6.28
CA ALA A 290 -1.27 1.25 5.76
C ALA A 290 -0.95 2.28 6.86
N ALA A 291 0.25 2.85 6.82
CA ALA A 291 0.64 3.85 7.80
C ALA A 291 1.81 4.72 7.32
N GLU A 292 1.77 5.98 7.70
CA GLU A 292 2.90 6.89 7.72
C GLU A 292 3.47 6.98 9.13
N TYR A 293 4.80 7.04 9.26
CA TYR A 293 5.42 7.20 10.56
C TYR A 293 6.76 7.94 10.50
N PRO A 294 7.07 8.79 11.49
CA PRO A 294 8.37 9.43 11.58
C PRO A 294 9.45 8.38 11.87
N VAL A 295 10.60 8.51 11.23
CA VAL A 295 11.77 7.69 11.57
C VAL A 295 12.51 8.31 12.76
N GLY A 296 12.79 7.49 13.77
CA GLY A 296 13.47 7.85 15.00
C GLY A 296 14.92 8.27 14.79
N ARG A 297 15.44 9.09 15.71
CA ARG A 297 16.83 9.57 15.67
C ARG A 297 17.82 8.41 15.72
N THR A 298 17.62 7.44 16.60
CA THR A 298 18.47 6.26 16.74
C THR A 298 18.55 5.46 15.44
N ALA A 299 17.42 5.26 14.75
CA ALA A 299 17.40 4.59 13.46
C ALA A 299 18.20 5.35 12.39
N LYS A 300 18.12 6.68 12.36
CA LYS A 300 18.93 7.51 11.44
C LYS A 300 20.42 7.38 11.70
N ILE A 301 20.82 7.35 12.98
CA ILE A 301 22.21 7.16 13.39
C ILE A 301 22.71 5.78 12.94
N VAL A 302 22.00 4.72 13.31
CA VAL A 302 22.39 3.34 12.95
C VAL A 302 22.53 3.17 11.44
N ASN A 303 21.63 3.73 10.65
CA ASN A 303 21.72 3.63 9.18
C ASN A 303 22.86 4.46 8.59
N PHE A 304 23.13 5.65 9.15
CA PHE A 304 24.30 6.44 8.76
C PHE A 304 25.58 5.67 9.05
N ASP A 305 25.72 5.13 10.25
CA ASP A 305 26.92 4.42 10.69
C ASP A 305 27.15 3.13 9.91
N LEU A 306 26.09 2.39 9.62
CA LEU A 306 26.17 1.18 8.80
C LEU A 306 26.65 1.53 7.38
N LEU A 307 26.09 2.57 6.76
CA LEU A 307 26.43 2.95 5.40
C LEU A 307 27.86 3.47 5.28
N PHE A 308 28.25 4.41 6.14
CA PHE A 308 29.59 5.00 6.13
C PHE A 308 30.66 4.05 6.69
N GLY A 309 30.30 3.20 7.65
CA GLY A 309 31.17 2.15 8.18
C GLY A 309 31.51 1.10 7.13
N ILE A 310 30.50 0.57 6.42
CA ILE A 310 30.72 -0.40 5.33
C ILE A 310 31.53 0.23 4.20
N LEU A 311 31.13 1.43 3.74
CA LEU A 311 31.82 2.12 2.65
C LEU A 311 33.28 2.43 3.01
N GLY A 312 33.51 2.98 4.21
CA GLY A 312 34.84 3.28 4.71
C GLY A 312 35.71 2.03 4.88
N GLY A 313 35.14 0.95 5.41
CA GLY A 313 35.83 -0.35 5.55
C GLY A 313 36.23 -0.95 4.20
N LEU A 314 35.34 -0.93 3.20
CA LEU A 314 35.64 -1.40 1.85
C LEU A 314 36.73 -0.56 1.17
N LEU A 315 36.68 0.77 1.29
CA LEU A 315 37.71 1.67 0.76
C LEU A 315 39.06 1.45 1.44
N ALA A 316 39.07 1.27 2.76
CA ALA A 316 40.28 0.99 3.52
C ALA A 316 40.93 -0.32 3.05
N ALA A 317 40.15 -1.40 2.98
CA ALA A 317 40.60 -2.71 2.54
C ALA A 317 41.15 -2.68 1.09
N ALA A 318 40.43 -2.04 0.17
CA ALA A 318 40.86 -1.91 -1.22
C ALA A 318 42.13 -1.05 -1.33
N GLY A 319 42.18 0.11 -0.67
CA GLY A 319 43.31 1.04 -0.75
C GLY A 319 44.59 0.45 -0.18
N PHE A 320 44.54 -0.15 1.01
CA PHE A 320 45.72 -0.79 1.59
C PHE A 320 46.10 -2.09 0.86
N GLY A 321 45.12 -2.88 0.42
CA GLY A 321 45.37 -4.12 -0.32
C GLY A 321 45.99 -3.93 -1.71
N THR A 322 45.82 -2.76 -2.32
CA THR A 322 46.35 -2.44 -3.67
C THR A 322 47.54 -1.46 -3.66
N GLY A 323 48.04 -1.08 -2.48
CA GLY A 323 49.13 -0.12 -2.33
C GLY A 323 48.74 1.35 -2.54
N HIS A 324 47.46 1.64 -2.79
CA HIS A 324 46.94 3.00 -2.86
C HIS A 324 46.60 3.55 -1.46
N HIS A 325 47.63 3.84 -0.67
CA HIS A 325 47.50 4.26 0.73
C HIS A 325 46.62 5.50 0.95
N GLY A 326 46.55 6.43 -0.01
CA GLY A 326 45.64 7.59 0.07
C GLY A 326 44.16 7.19 0.11
N VAL A 327 43.77 6.18 -0.68
CA VAL A 327 42.41 5.60 -0.65
C VAL A 327 42.19 4.84 0.65
N GLY A 328 43.21 4.13 1.13
CA GLY A 328 43.18 3.42 2.40
C GLY A 328 42.84 4.33 3.57
N TRP A 329 43.57 5.43 3.70
CA TRP A 329 43.34 6.45 4.74
C TRP A 329 42.04 7.21 4.58
N ALA A 330 41.59 7.49 3.34
CA ALA A 330 40.27 8.05 3.12
C ALA A 330 39.15 7.14 3.64
N GLY A 331 39.28 5.82 3.46
CA GLY A 331 38.38 4.83 4.03
C GLY A 331 38.34 4.87 5.57
N VAL A 332 39.51 4.92 6.21
CA VAL A 332 39.61 5.03 7.68
C VAL A 332 38.97 6.33 8.19
N ALA A 333 39.21 7.45 7.50
CA ALA A 333 38.60 8.74 7.84
C ALA A 333 37.07 8.69 7.76
N LEU A 334 36.50 8.02 6.76
CA LEU A 334 35.05 7.83 6.64
C LEU A 334 34.46 7.04 7.82
N VAL A 335 35.14 5.99 8.28
CA VAL A 335 34.72 5.24 9.48
C VAL A 335 34.81 6.13 10.73
N ALA A 336 35.86 6.93 10.86
CA ALA A 336 36.01 7.86 11.97
C ALA A 336 34.89 8.92 11.98
N VAL A 337 34.48 9.43 10.82
CA VAL A 337 33.35 10.36 10.69
C VAL A 337 32.04 9.71 11.12
N ALA A 338 31.80 8.45 10.76
CA ALA A 338 30.62 7.70 11.23
C ALA A 338 30.57 7.64 12.77
N VAL A 339 31.65 7.17 13.40
CA VAL A 339 31.74 7.09 14.87
C VAL A 339 31.59 8.46 15.53
N ALA A 340 32.22 9.50 14.98
CA ALA A 340 32.09 10.86 15.48
C ALA A 340 30.63 11.36 15.39
N TYR A 341 29.94 11.07 14.29
CA TYR A 341 28.53 11.40 14.12
C TYR A 341 27.65 10.70 15.16
N THR A 342 27.88 9.41 15.45
CA THR A 342 27.20 8.67 16.52
C THR A 342 27.37 9.38 17.86
N ILE A 343 28.61 9.71 18.24
CA ILE A 343 28.95 10.33 19.53
C ILE A 343 28.27 11.69 19.65
N ILE A 344 28.42 12.56 18.64
CA ILE A 344 27.80 13.90 18.63
C ILE A 344 26.28 13.79 18.71
N SER A 345 25.70 12.82 17.99
CA SER A 345 24.26 12.63 17.95
C SER A 345 23.68 12.07 19.25
N LEU A 346 24.42 11.24 19.99
CA LEU A 346 24.02 10.75 21.31
C LEU A 346 24.12 11.85 22.37
N VAL A 347 25.19 12.66 22.34
CA VAL A 347 25.40 13.77 23.28
C VAL A 347 24.35 14.87 23.08
N SER A 348 24.04 15.19 21.83
CA SER A 348 23.06 16.23 21.46
C SER A 348 21.60 15.74 21.55
N GLY A 349 21.37 14.50 22.00
CA GLY A 349 20.04 13.88 22.15
C GLY A 349 19.49 13.90 23.57
N LYS A 350 20.26 14.37 24.55
CA LYS A 350 19.85 14.49 25.96
C LYS A 350 19.29 15.87 26.36
N LYS A 351 19.03 16.76 25.39
CA LYS A 351 18.44 18.08 25.63
C LYS A 351 17.03 18.17 25.06
#